data_AF-A0A941YAX5-F1
#
_entry.id   AF-A0A941YAX5-F1
#
_cell.length_a   1.000
_cell.length_b   1.000
_cell.length_c   1.000
_cell.angle_alpha   90.00
_cell.angle_beta   90.00
_cell.angle_gamma   90.00
#
_symmetry.space_group_name_H-M   'P 1'
#
loop_
_entity.id
_entity.type
_entity.pdbx_description
1 polymer ?
#
loop_
_entity_poly.entity_id
_entity_poly.type
_entity_poly.pdbx_seq_one_letter_code
_entity_poly.pdbx_strand_id
1 'polypeptide(L)'
;MKVRGFGILAAVALTCWASAQVERGAPLPRKASLGAQLGVVSPEQAKQFNAPVGSVDIVRVIPGTTAEALGLEVNDVLLSLNGAKTPTVAAVLSQLRKVNGGDTLKVKILRGGATIERSGKAVERPRQKGDGIVVEYDQVVSLGKRIRVIETHPEGTGPFPTIFWIGGIGAYSLDGEYPGIAYGNIMGPLSKEYAIVRIDKPGQGDSEGPEYTDLGFDTELDAYLQAVRLTKTLGFVDSKRIAIVGHSMGGVFAPLVASQEPVAAIAACATISKTWNEYMLENTRRQSLLGGASPDAVDQELVEMSAICDHLFNEQMKPADIAKKYPALKNRLNGIIPDGKTYSGVGIRFFQQLAKRNLPAAWLKVDAKVAAIWGENDFISTRYDHEFIADMMNKKHPGSAEFILVPHSDHGFFNTDSFADSLQKWGRGGKFNPNIIQILGDWLKKSIGP
;
A
#
# COMPACT_ATOMS: atom_id res chain seq x y z
N MET A 1 22.10 23.88 68.72
CA MET A 1 22.03 22.91 67.61
C MET A 1 20.55 22.74 67.24
N LYS A 2 20.08 23.38 66.16
CA LYS A 2 18.69 23.32 65.69
C LYS A 2 18.63 22.38 64.48
N VAL A 3 17.90 21.27 64.59
CA VAL A 3 17.64 20.36 63.46
C VAL A 3 16.36 20.85 62.76
N ARG A 4 16.50 21.30 61.51
CA ARG A 4 15.37 21.66 60.63
C ARG A 4 14.93 20.39 59.88
N GLY A 5 13.69 19.95 60.11
CA GLY A 5 13.05 18.92 59.30
C GLY A 5 12.67 19.48 57.93
N PHE A 6 13.20 18.86 56.88
CA PHE A 6 12.76 19.09 55.50
C PHE A 6 11.59 18.13 55.21
N GLY A 7 10.38 18.66 55.12
CA GLY A 7 9.25 17.96 54.53
C GLY A 7 9.41 17.97 53.00
N ILE A 8 9.64 16.80 52.41
CA ILE A 8 9.63 16.61 50.95
C ILE A 8 8.17 16.52 50.52
N LEU A 9 7.64 17.59 49.92
CA LEU A 9 6.42 17.51 49.12
C LEU A 9 6.73 16.71 47.85
N ALA A 10 6.23 15.49 47.76
CA ALA A 10 6.21 14.73 46.53
C ALA A 10 5.17 15.37 45.57
N ALA A 11 5.66 16.16 44.61
CA ALA A 11 4.85 16.62 43.50
C ALA A 11 4.57 15.41 42.58
N VAL A 12 3.35 14.88 42.64
CA VAL A 12 2.84 13.94 41.64
C VAL A 12 2.67 14.72 40.34
N ALA A 13 3.65 14.63 39.45
CA ALA A 13 3.51 15.10 38.08
C ALA A 13 2.49 14.21 37.37
N LEU A 14 1.23 14.64 37.34
CA LEU A 14 0.24 14.17 36.38
C LEU A 14 0.74 14.58 34.99
N THR A 15 1.47 13.71 34.32
CA THR A 15 1.74 13.82 32.89
C THR A 15 0.41 13.59 32.17
N CYS A 16 -0.33 14.67 31.93
CA CYS A 16 -1.34 14.68 30.88
C CYS A 16 -0.60 14.38 29.57
N TRP A 17 -0.73 13.15 29.08
CA TRP A 17 -0.48 12.86 27.68
C TRP A 17 -1.48 13.72 26.91
N ALA A 18 -1.04 14.89 26.46
CA ALA A 18 -1.79 15.66 25.48
C ALA A 18 -1.82 14.78 24.22
N SER A 19 -2.89 13.99 24.07
CA SER A 19 -3.19 13.31 22.82
C SER A 19 -3.18 14.39 21.75
N ALA A 20 -2.24 14.30 20.80
CA ALA A 20 -2.16 15.24 19.69
C ALA A 20 -3.57 15.40 19.11
N GLN A 21 -4.08 16.64 19.09
CA GLN A 21 -5.42 16.91 18.61
C GLN A 21 -5.49 16.47 17.15
N VAL A 22 -6.41 15.55 16.84
CA VAL A 22 -6.62 15.07 15.48
C VAL A 22 -7.21 16.20 14.65
N GLU A 23 -6.49 16.61 13.62
CA GLU A 23 -6.96 17.60 12.65
C GLU A 23 -7.58 16.87 11.45
N ARG A 24 -8.90 17.00 11.25
CA ARG A 24 -9.56 16.43 10.07
C ARG A 24 -9.32 17.27 8.81
N GLY A 25 -9.37 18.59 8.94
CA GLY A 25 -9.43 19.50 7.80
C GLY A 25 -10.79 19.47 7.08
N ALA A 26 -10.97 20.31 6.07
CA ALA A 26 -12.20 20.38 5.30
C ALA A 26 -12.46 19.09 4.50
N PRO A 27 -13.71 18.71 4.22
CA PRO A 27 -14.05 17.53 3.42
C PRO A 27 -13.27 17.43 2.11
N LEU A 28 -12.68 16.26 1.86
CA LEU A 28 -12.00 15.96 0.60
C LEU A 28 -13.04 15.80 -0.53
N PRO A 29 -12.83 16.44 -1.70
CA PRO A 29 -13.67 16.20 -2.86
C PRO A 29 -13.49 14.77 -3.37
N ARG A 30 -14.49 14.27 -4.09
CA ARG A 30 -14.43 12.95 -4.71
C ARG A 30 -13.74 13.05 -6.07
N LYS A 31 -12.73 12.20 -6.32
CA LYS A 31 -12.10 12.11 -7.64
C LYS A 31 -13.06 11.60 -8.70
N ALA A 32 -12.84 12.03 -9.93
CA ALA A 32 -13.58 11.49 -11.06
C ALA A 32 -13.11 10.06 -11.39
N SER A 33 -14.04 9.26 -11.92
CA SER A 33 -13.70 8.00 -12.58
C SER A 33 -13.98 8.13 -14.07
N LEU A 34 -13.07 7.69 -14.93
CA LEU A 34 -13.40 7.55 -16.35
C LEU A 34 -14.52 6.52 -16.52
N GLY A 35 -14.53 5.45 -15.72
CA GLY A 35 -15.54 4.39 -15.79
C GLY A 35 -15.50 3.61 -17.11
N ALA A 36 -14.30 3.31 -17.57
CA ALA A 36 -14.07 2.43 -18.71
C ALA A 36 -13.01 1.38 -18.37
N GLN A 37 -13.19 0.17 -18.89
CA GLN A 37 -12.11 -0.81 -18.95
C GLN A 37 -11.18 -0.40 -20.07
N LEU A 38 -9.90 -0.22 -19.74
CA LEU A 38 -8.87 0.18 -20.68
C LEU A 38 -8.11 -1.05 -21.18
N GLY A 39 -7.82 -1.06 -22.46
CA GLY A 39 -6.99 -2.06 -23.12
C GLY A 39 -5.66 -1.48 -23.59
N VAL A 40 -4.88 -2.34 -24.22
CA VAL A 40 -3.68 -1.97 -24.96
C VAL A 40 -3.86 -2.50 -26.37
N VAL A 41 -3.81 -1.60 -27.35
CA VAL A 41 -4.03 -1.91 -28.76
C VAL A 41 -2.95 -2.87 -29.27
N SER A 42 -3.36 -4.07 -29.66
CA SER A 42 -2.51 -5.09 -30.28
C SER A 42 -2.05 -4.70 -31.70
N PRO A 43 -1.04 -5.36 -32.28
CA PRO A 43 -0.64 -5.14 -33.67
C PRO A 43 -1.78 -5.33 -34.69
N GLU A 44 -2.70 -6.26 -34.43
CA GLU A 44 -3.87 -6.53 -35.25
C GLU A 44 -4.91 -5.40 -35.11
N GLN A 45 -5.22 -5.02 -33.86
CA GLN A 45 -6.14 -3.92 -33.56
C GLN A 45 -5.64 -2.58 -34.11
N ALA A 46 -4.34 -2.34 -34.09
CA ALA A 46 -3.73 -1.10 -34.60
C ALA A 46 -4.09 -0.85 -36.07
N LYS A 47 -4.09 -1.91 -36.90
CA LYS A 47 -4.50 -1.82 -38.31
C LYS A 47 -5.99 -1.53 -38.44
N GLN A 48 -6.81 -2.16 -37.61
CA GLN A 48 -8.27 -1.96 -37.61
C GLN A 48 -8.67 -0.56 -37.15
N PHE A 49 -8.02 -0.05 -36.10
CA PHE A 49 -8.35 1.23 -35.48
C PHE A 49 -7.64 2.41 -36.16
N ASN A 50 -6.67 2.13 -37.05
CA ASN A 50 -5.73 3.09 -37.62
C ASN A 50 -4.95 3.85 -36.53
N ALA A 51 -4.53 3.12 -35.49
CA ALA A 51 -3.91 3.66 -34.29
C ALA A 51 -2.49 3.10 -34.10
N PRO A 52 -1.60 3.80 -33.37
CA PRO A 52 -0.31 3.23 -32.98
C PRO A 52 -0.47 1.96 -32.13
N VAL A 53 0.35 0.95 -32.39
CA VAL A 53 0.46 -0.24 -31.53
C VAL A 53 0.83 0.20 -30.12
N GLY A 54 0.18 -0.40 -29.12
CA GLY A 54 0.41 -0.09 -27.71
C GLY A 54 -0.33 1.15 -27.18
N SER A 55 -1.10 1.85 -28.04
CA SER A 55 -2.01 2.91 -27.58
C SER A 55 -3.15 2.35 -26.71
N VAL A 56 -3.87 3.24 -26.04
CA VAL A 56 -4.91 2.86 -25.07
C VAL A 56 -6.28 2.90 -25.72
N ASP A 57 -6.98 1.77 -25.76
CA ASP A 57 -8.36 1.68 -26.23
C ASP A 57 -9.37 1.48 -25.10
N ILE A 58 -10.63 1.78 -25.39
CA ILE A 58 -11.76 1.46 -24.53
C ILE A 58 -12.26 0.06 -24.88
N VAL A 59 -12.10 -0.87 -23.94
CA VAL A 59 -12.58 -2.25 -24.07
C VAL A 59 -14.05 -2.34 -23.64
N ARG A 60 -14.44 -1.55 -22.64
CA ARG A 60 -15.80 -1.53 -22.12
C ARG A 60 -16.11 -0.18 -21.49
N VAL A 61 -17.33 0.30 -21.67
CA VAL A 61 -17.88 1.46 -20.96
C VAL A 61 -18.76 0.97 -19.81
N ILE A 62 -18.59 1.56 -18.63
CA ILE A 62 -19.40 1.26 -17.45
C ILE A 62 -20.55 2.29 -17.41
N PRO A 63 -21.82 1.84 -17.34
CA PRO A 63 -22.96 2.76 -17.28
C PRO A 63 -22.89 3.72 -16.09
N GLY A 64 -23.43 4.93 -16.27
CA GLY A 64 -23.50 5.98 -15.26
C GLY A 64 -22.15 6.65 -14.96
N THR A 65 -21.16 6.54 -15.84
CA THR A 65 -19.80 7.07 -15.60
C THR A 65 -19.38 8.14 -16.62
N THR A 66 -18.20 8.74 -16.40
CA THR A 66 -17.66 9.79 -17.28
C THR A 66 -17.54 9.35 -18.74
N ALA A 67 -17.13 8.11 -18.99
CA ALA A 67 -16.99 7.59 -20.36
C ALA A 67 -18.32 7.57 -21.09
N GLU A 68 -19.38 7.08 -20.45
CA GLU A 68 -20.73 7.10 -21.02
C GLU A 68 -21.23 8.54 -21.19
N ALA A 69 -21.06 9.40 -20.17
CA ALA A 69 -21.49 10.80 -20.22
C ALA A 69 -20.82 11.61 -21.34
N LEU A 70 -19.60 11.22 -21.74
CA LEU A 70 -18.86 11.82 -22.85
C LEU A 70 -19.14 11.16 -24.21
N GLY A 71 -19.98 10.12 -24.26
CA GLY A 71 -20.28 9.36 -25.47
C GLY A 71 -19.07 8.58 -26.00
N LEU A 72 -18.19 8.13 -25.10
CA LEU A 72 -17.11 7.23 -25.47
C LEU A 72 -17.68 5.83 -25.73
N GLU A 73 -17.06 5.10 -26.65
CA GLU A 73 -17.54 3.81 -27.15
C GLU A 73 -16.41 2.77 -27.14
N VAL A 74 -16.78 1.50 -27.24
CA VAL A 74 -15.82 0.40 -27.39
C VAL A 74 -15.01 0.61 -28.68
N ASN A 75 -13.70 0.35 -28.60
CA ASN A 75 -12.68 0.58 -29.64
C ASN A 75 -12.26 2.03 -29.87
N ASP A 76 -12.77 3.00 -29.09
CA ASP A 76 -12.20 4.34 -29.09
C ASP A 76 -10.77 4.29 -28.55
N VAL A 77 -9.82 4.89 -29.28
CA VAL A 77 -8.43 5.01 -28.82
C VAL A 77 -8.22 6.38 -28.19
N LEU A 78 -7.85 6.41 -26.90
CA LEU A 78 -7.60 7.62 -26.12
C LEU A 78 -6.27 8.26 -26.52
N LEU A 79 -6.34 9.43 -27.16
CA LEU A 79 -5.15 10.19 -27.59
C LEU A 79 -4.69 11.19 -26.53
N SER A 80 -5.62 11.89 -25.89
CA SER A 80 -5.30 12.81 -24.79
C SER A 80 -6.46 13.05 -23.82
N LEU A 81 -6.11 13.41 -22.59
CA LEU A 81 -7.01 13.93 -21.56
C LEU A 81 -6.55 15.33 -21.15
N ASN A 82 -7.45 16.31 -21.17
CA ASN A 82 -7.15 17.71 -20.89
C ASN A 82 -5.93 18.26 -21.66
N GLY A 83 -5.74 17.78 -22.90
CA GLY A 83 -4.62 18.16 -23.77
C GLY A 83 -3.32 17.39 -23.52
N ALA A 84 -3.19 16.66 -22.40
CA ALA A 84 -2.03 15.82 -22.12
C ALA A 84 -2.14 14.47 -22.83
N LYS A 85 -1.09 14.08 -23.57
CA LYS A 85 -1.05 12.82 -24.31
C LYS A 85 -1.18 11.61 -23.38
N THR A 86 -1.90 10.59 -23.84
CA THR A 86 -2.15 9.35 -23.07
C THR A 86 -1.67 8.11 -23.83
N PRO A 87 -0.36 7.95 -24.07
CA PRO A 87 0.15 6.82 -24.84
C PRO A 87 0.05 5.49 -24.11
N THR A 88 -0.17 5.50 -22.79
CA THR A 88 -0.23 4.30 -21.94
C THR A 88 -1.36 4.40 -20.93
N VAL A 89 -1.82 3.26 -20.41
CA VAL A 89 -2.83 3.21 -19.33
C VAL A 89 -2.36 4.00 -18.11
N ALA A 90 -1.07 3.91 -17.76
CA ALA A 90 -0.49 4.68 -16.66
C ALA A 90 -0.62 6.20 -16.89
N ALA A 91 -0.42 6.68 -18.12
CA ALA A 91 -0.61 8.09 -18.46
C ALA A 91 -2.08 8.52 -18.35
N VAL A 92 -3.03 7.68 -18.79
CA VAL A 92 -4.48 7.93 -18.61
C VAL A 92 -4.80 8.08 -17.12
N LEU A 93 -4.39 7.11 -16.30
CA LEU A 93 -4.65 7.12 -14.86
C LEU A 93 -4.00 8.33 -14.16
N SER A 94 -2.77 8.71 -14.54
CA SER A 94 -2.10 9.89 -14.01
C SER A 94 -2.86 11.20 -14.31
N GLN A 95 -3.44 11.35 -15.51
CA GLN A 95 -4.26 12.52 -15.81
C GLN A 95 -5.59 12.51 -15.06
N LEU A 96 -6.26 11.35 -14.96
CA LEU A 96 -7.53 11.24 -14.26
C LEU A 96 -7.44 11.54 -12.76
N ARG A 97 -6.33 11.20 -12.09
CA ARG A 97 -6.10 11.55 -10.67
C ARG A 97 -6.17 13.05 -10.39
N LYS A 98 -5.95 13.89 -11.40
CA LYS A 98 -5.99 15.35 -11.28
C LYS A 98 -7.40 15.92 -11.43
N VAL A 99 -8.38 15.09 -11.75
CA VAL A 99 -9.76 15.49 -12.06
C VAL A 99 -10.67 15.09 -10.92
N ASN A 100 -11.43 16.05 -10.39
CA ASN A 100 -12.49 15.80 -9.43
C ASN A 100 -13.83 15.61 -10.13
N GLY A 101 -14.80 15.02 -9.45
CA GLY A 101 -16.19 15.03 -9.94
C GLY A 101 -16.68 16.46 -10.15
N GLY A 102 -17.42 16.70 -11.23
CA GLY A 102 -17.91 18.01 -11.63
C GLY A 102 -16.88 18.89 -12.36
N ASP A 103 -15.61 18.52 -12.40
CA ASP A 103 -14.63 19.18 -13.25
C ASP A 103 -14.97 18.94 -14.73
N THR A 104 -14.58 19.87 -15.59
CA THR A 104 -14.71 19.68 -17.03
C THR A 104 -13.55 18.81 -17.53
N LEU A 105 -13.86 17.63 -18.07
CA LEU A 105 -12.90 16.74 -18.71
C LEU A 105 -13.00 16.86 -20.23
N LYS A 106 -11.89 17.20 -20.88
CA LYS A 106 -11.74 17.17 -22.34
C LYS A 106 -11.02 15.90 -22.76
N VAL A 107 -11.58 15.17 -23.72
CA VAL A 107 -11.03 13.92 -24.23
C VAL A 107 -10.85 14.04 -25.75
N LYS A 108 -9.68 13.66 -26.23
CA LYS A 108 -9.41 13.45 -27.65
C LYS A 108 -9.29 11.97 -27.90
N ILE A 109 -10.09 11.46 -28.83
CA ILE A 109 -10.11 10.04 -29.23
C ILE A 109 -9.86 9.89 -30.73
N LEU A 110 -9.46 8.70 -31.12
CA LEU A 110 -9.51 8.21 -32.49
C LEU A 110 -10.65 7.18 -32.59
N ARG A 111 -11.59 7.40 -33.51
CA ARG A 111 -12.70 6.48 -33.81
C ARG A 111 -12.80 6.30 -35.32
N GLY A 112 -12.63 5.07 -35.80
CA GLY A 112 -12.69 4.77 -37.24
C GLY A 112 -11.71 5.59 -38.09
N GLY A 113 -10.52 5.90 -37.55
CA GLY A 113 -9.51 6.74 -38.21
C GLY A 113 -9.75 8.25 -38.15
N ALA A 114 -10.90 8.72 -37.64
CA ALA A 114 -11.17 10.13 -37.44
C ALA A 114 -10.83 10.57 -36.00
N THR A 115 -10.19 11.74 -35.87
CA THR A 115 -9.97 12.35 -34.56
C THR A 115 -11.22 13.06 -34.10
N ILE A 116 -11.70 12.73 -32.90
CA ILE A 116 -12.90 13.30 -32.30
C ILE A 116 -12.53 13.93 -30.95
N GLU A 117 -13.05 15.12 -30.69
CA GLU A 117 -12.99 15.76 -29.37
C GLU A 117 -14.35 15.69 -28.67
N ARG A 118 -14.32 15.40 -27.37
CA ARG A 118 -15.47 15.40 -26.46
C ARG A 118 -15.12 16.19 -25.21
N SER A 119 -16.10 16.87 -24.64
CA SER A 119 -15.94 17.61 -23.39
C SER A 119 -17.23 17.55 -22.60
N GLY A 120 -17.11 17.42 -21.29
CA GLY A 120 -18.27 17.30 -20.41
C GLY A 120 -17.85 17.25 -18.95
N LYS A 121 -18.84 17.16 -18.07
CA LYS A 121 -18.62 17.07 -16.64
C LYS A 121 -18.17 15.66 -16.27
N ALA A 122 -17.06 15.56 -15.56
CA ALA A 122 -16.56 14.29 -15.06
C ALA A 122 -17.44 13.79 -13.92
N VAL A 123 -17.77 12.51 -13.94
CA VAL A 123 -18.58 11.85 -12.91
C VAL A 123 -17.69 11.39 -11.78
N GLU A 124 -18.13 11.61 -10.54
CA GLU A 124 -17.48 11.11 -9.33
C GLU A 124 -17.26 9.60 -9.40
N ARG A 125 -16.12 9.13 -8.87
CA ARG A 125 -15.91 7.71 -8.62
C ARG A 125 -17.01 7.20 -7.66
N PRO A 126 -17.67 6.06 -7.96
CA PRO A 126 -18.70 5.52 -7.07
C PRO A 126 -18.18 5.35 -5.64
N ARG A 127 -19.04 5.61 -4.66
CA ARG A 127 -18.78 5.25 -3.26
C ARG A 127 -19.07 3.76 -3.08
N GLN A 128 -18.35 3.11 -2.17
CA GLN A 128 -18.62 1.74 -1.78
C GLN A 128 -20.04 1.65 -1.19
N LYS A 129 -20.77 0.61 -1.58
CA LYS A 129 -22.13 0.35 -1.11
C LYS A 129 -22.10 -0.32 0.26
N GLY A 130 -23.06 0.07 1.10
CA GLY A 130 -23.31 -0.58 2.38
C GLY A 130 -24.14 -1.85 2.24
N ASP A 131 -23.56 -2.92 1.69
CA ASP A 131 -24.21 -4.24 1.63
C ASP A 131 -24.07 -4.95 2.99
N GLY A 132 -24.94 -4.62 3.94
CA GLY A 132 -24.92 -5.14 5.31
C GLY A 132 -23.70 -4.69 6.12
N ILE A 133 -23.17 -3.51 5.81
CA ILE A 133 -22.17 -2.74 6.56
C ILE A 133 -22.47 -1.26 6.37
N VAL A 134 -22.06 -0.44 7.32
CA VAL A 134 -22.02 1.02 7.15
C VAL A 134 -20.70 1.40 6.51
N VAL A 135 -20.72 2.37 5.58
CA VAL A 135 -19.53 2.94 4.95
C VAL A 135 -19.50 4.44 5.20
N GLU A 136 -18.44 4.92 5.83
CA GLU A 136 -18.22 6.34 6.10
C GLU A 136 -16.90 6.80 5.49
N TYR A 137 -16.85 8.08 5.13
CA TYR A 137 -15.68 8.73 4.52
C TYR A 137 -15.32 9.95 5.36
N ASP A 138 -14.11 9.93 5.92
CA ASP A 138 -13.53 11.05 6.66
C ASP A 138 -12.20 11.46 6.01
N GLN A 139 -11.47 12.35 6.66
CA GLN A 139 -10.13 12.74 6.29
C GLN A 139 -9.31 13.12 7.53
N VAL A 140 -8.00 13.02 7.41
CA VAL A 140 -7.05 13.51 8.42
C VAL A 140 -5.96 14.34 7.75
N VAL A 141 -5.48 15.39 8.43
CA VAL A 141 -4.34 16.19 7.97
C VAL A 141 -3.05 15.49 8.38
N SER A 142 -2.20 15.22 7.40
CA SER A 142 -0.83 14.70 7.53
C SER A 142 0.10 15.61 6.74
N LEU A 143 1.09 16.19 7.42
CA LEU A 143 2.06 17.15 6.83
C LEU A 143 1.40 18.23 5.95
N GLY A 144 0.27 18.77 6.40
CA GLY A 144 -0.49 19.81 5.68
C GLY A 144 -1.26 19.33 4.45
N LYS A 145 -1.41 18.01 4.26
CA LYS A 145 -2.20 17.38 3.21
C LYS A 145 -3.32 16.57 3.83
N ARG A 146 -4.49 16.61 3.20
CA ARG A 146 -5.65 15.82 3.63
C ARG A 146 -5.55 14.41 3.05
N ILE A 147 -5.58 13.43 3.92
CA ILE A 147 -5.54 12.01 3.59
C ILE A 147 -6.94 11.44 3.79
N ARG A 148 -7.47 10.78 2.75
CA ARG A 148 -8.77 10.15 2.78
C ARG A 148 -8.75 8.96 3.73
N VAL A 149 -9.67 8.95 4.69
CA VAL A 149 -9.96 7.81 5.57
C VAL A 149 -11.27 7.17 5.14
N ILE A 150 -11.26 5.85 5.04
CA ILE A 150 -12.40 5.03 4.62
C ILE A 150 -12.70 4.09 5.77
N GLU A 151 -13.93 4.16 6.24
CA GLU A 151 -14.39 3.49 7.44
C GLU A 151 -15.53 2.57 7.05
N THR A 152 -15.43 1.31 7.45
CA THR A 152 -16.49 0.33 7.25
C THR A 152 -16.73 -0.39 8.54
N HIS A 153 -17.98 -0.54 8.98
CA HIS A 153 -18.28 -1.26 10.22
C HIS A 153 -19.63 -1.99 10.13
N PRO A 154 -19.87 -3.00 10.99
CA PRO A 154 -21.16 -3.66 11.07
C PRO A 154 -22.27 -2.66 11.41
N GLU A 155 -23.51 -2.96 11.04
CA GLU A 155 -24.66 -2.17 11.47
C GLU A 155 -24.77 -2.13 13.00
N GLY A 156 -25.26 -1.01 13.54
CA GLY A 156 -25.33 -0.75 14.97
C GLY A 156 -24.39 0.36 15.43
N THR A 157 -24.34 0.61 16.74
CA THR A 157 -23.63 1.77 17.32
C THR A 157 -22.21 1.45 17.81
N GLY A 158 -21.79 0.18 17.78
CA GLY A 158 -20.52 -0.25 18.39
C GLY A 158 -20.53 -0.16 19.93
N PRO A 159 -19.37 -0.04 20.59
CA PRO A 159 -18.04 0.06 19.99
C PRO A 159 -17.53 -1.30 19.49
N PHE A 160 -17.03 -1.34 18.27
CA PHE A 160 -16.55 -2.55 17.61
C PHE A 160 -15.05 -2.76 17.84
N PRO A 161 -14.57 -4.02 17.94
CA PRO A 161 -13.15 -4.29 17.71
C PRO A 161 -12.80 -3.83 16.30
N THR A 162 -11.62 -3.26 16.15
CA THR A 162 -11.27 -2.52 14.93
C THR A 162 -9.99 -3.02 14.31
N ILE A 163 -10.03 -3.28 13.01
CA ILE A 163 -8.86 -3.53 12.17
C ILE A 163 -8.45 -2.19 11.54
N PHE A 164 -7.23 -1.74 11.82
CA PHE A 164 -6.58 -0.70 11.03
C PHE A 164 -5.74 -1.37 9.94
N TRP A 165 -6.18 -1.25 8.68
CA TRP A 165 -5.56 -1.96 7.57
C TRP A 165 -4.46 -1.14 6.91
N ILE A 166 -3.27 -1.73 6.78
CA ILE A 166 -2.12 -1.15 6.08
C ILE A 166 -1.72 -2.09 4.92
N GLY A 167 -1.88 -1.60 3.70
CA GLY A 167 -1.56 -2.36 2.49
C GLY A 167 -0.05 -2.41 2.18
N GLY A 168 0.32 -3.24 1.21
CA GLY A 168 1.68 -3.31 0.68
C GLY A 168 2.04 -2.13 -0.23
N ILE A 169 3.25 -2.18 -0.78
CA ILE A 169 3.69 -1.19 -1.75
C ILE A 169 2.81 -1.22 -3.01
N GLY A 170 2.50 -0.05 -3.57
CA GLY A 170 1.79 0.11 -4.84
C GLY A 170 0.87 1.32 -4.89
N ALA A 171 0.68 1.84 -6.10
CA ALA A 171 -0.23 2.93 -6.42
C ALA A 171 -1.66 2.39 -6.65
N TYR A 172 -2.42 2.27 -5.59
CA TYR A 172 -3.81 1.81 -5.63
C TYR A 172 -4.62 2.49 -4.54
N SER A 173 -5.94 2.42 -4.68
CA SER A 173 -6.90 2.87 -3.67
C SER A 173 -7.52 1.66 -2.96
N LEU A 174 -7.85 1.83 -1.68
CA LEU A 174 -8.61 0.84 -0.89
C LEU A 174 -10.11 1.16 -0.83
N ASP A 175 -10.56 2.06 -1.70
CA ASP A 175 -11.95 2.47 -1.82
C ASP A 175 -12.63 1.82 -3.04
N GLY A 176 -13.74 1.14 -2.79
CA GLY A 176 -14.56 0.47 -3.78
C GLY A 176 -15.18 -0.81 -3.21
N GLU A 177 -15.97 -1.48 -4.04
CA GLU A 177 -16.54 -2.78 -3.69
C GLU A 177 -15.43 -3.82 -3.44
N TYR A 178 -15.52 -4.54 -2.33
CA TYR A 178 -14.46 -5.46 -1.90
C TYR A 178 -13.96 -6.44 -2.99
N PRO A 179 -14.82 -7.10 -3.80
CA PRO A 179 -14.34 -7.99 -4.85
C PRO A 179 -13.44 -7.32 -5.91
N GLY A 180 -13.52 -5.99 -6.04
CA GLY A 180 -12.81 -5.21 -7.06
C GLY A 180 -11.61 -4.40 -6.54
N ILE A 181 -11.30 -4.44 -5.25
CA ILE A 181 -10.19 -3.67 -4.65
C ILE A 181 -9.12 -4.56 -4.05
N ALA A 182 -7.90 -4.01 -3.93
CA ALA A 182 -6.81 -4.67 -3.22
C ALA A 182 -7.26 -5.05 -1.79
N TYR A 183 -6.94 -6.29 -1.39
CA TYR A 183 -7.29 -6.89 -0.10
C TYR A 183 -8.79 -7.06 0.21
N GLY A 184 -9.69 -6.72 -0.71
CA GLY A 184 -11.12 -6.80 -0.41
C GLY A 184 -11.63 -8.24 -0.21
N ASN A 185 -10.96 -9.25 -0.79
CA ASN A 185 -11.23 -10.66 -0.49
C ASN A 185 -10.98 -11.01 1.00
N ILE A 186 -10.15 -10.25 1.71
CA ILE A 186 -9.88 -10.44 3.15
C ILE A 186 -10.75 -9.48 3.97
N MET A 187 -10.76 -8.19 3.62
CA MET A 187 -11.52 -7.19 4.37
C MET A 187 -13.03 -7.42 4.30
N GLY A 188 -13.56 -7.90 3.18
CA GLY A 188 -15.00 -8.12 2.99
C GLY A 188 -15.59 -9.07 4.04
N PRO A 189 -15.10 -10.33 4.15
CA PRO A 189 -15.54 -11.24 5.19
C PRO A 189 -15.36 -10.68 6.61
N LEU A 190 -14.22 -10.04 6.90
CA LEU A 190 -13.93 -9.49 8.23
C LEU A 190 -14.78 -8.27 8.60
N SER A 191 -15.25 -7.49 7.61
CA SER A 191 -16.07 -6.29 7.84
C SER A 191 -17.43 -6.56 8.47
N LYS A 192 -17.84 -7.84 8.51
CA LYS A 192 -19.08 -8.31 9.14
C LYS A 192 -18.98 -8.42 10.66
N GLU A 193 -17.77 -8.56 11.18
CA GLU A 193 -17.50 -8.73 12.62
C GLU A 193 -16.69 -7.55 13.18
N TYR A 194 -15.85 -6.93 12.36
CA TYR A 194 -14.94 -5.86 12.79
C TYR A 194 -15.24 -4.55 12.07
N ALA A 195 -15.05 -3.44 12.77
CA ALA A 195 -14.81 -2.18 12.08
C ALA A 195 -13.46 -2.27 11.34
N ILE A 196 -13.39 -1.72 10.13
CA ILE A 196 -12.16 -1.66 9.33
C ILE A 196 -11.94 -0.20 8.94
N VAL A 197 -10.84 0.36 9.43
CA VAL A 197 -10.38 1.69 9.05
C VAL A 197 -9.14 1.55 8.17
N ARG A 198 -9.13 2.29 7.06
CA ARG A 198 -8.02 2.28 6.09
C ARG A 198 -7.91 3.64 5.42
N ILE A 199 -6.76 3.91 4.83
CA ILE A 199 -6.53 5.15 4.08
C ILE A 199 -6.25 4.87 2.61
N ASP A 200 -6.62 5.81 1.76
CA ASP A 200 -5.89 5.97 0.51
C ASP A 200 -4.55 6.64 0.82
N LYS A 201 -3.45 6.06 0.38
CA LYS A 201 -2.09 6.61 0.59
C LYS A 201 -1.99 8.05 0.05
N PRO A 202 -1.04 8.87 0.52
CA PRO A 202 -0.83 10.20 -0.04
C PRO A 202 -0.75 10.18 -1.58
N GLY A 203 -1.52 11.04 -2.23
CA GLY A 203 -1.66 11.12 -3.69
C GLY A 203 -2.43 9.97 -4.37
N GLN A 204 -2.97 9.02 -3.62
CA GLN A 204 -3.83 7.93 -4.14
C GLN A 204 -5.30 8.20 -3.84
N GLY A 205 -6.18 7.63 -4.67
CA GLY A 205 -7.63 7.81 -4.54
C GLY A 205 -8.01 9.27 -4.34
N ASP A 206 -8.72 9.58 -3.26
CA ASP A 206 -9.11 10.97 -2.94
C ASP A 206 -8.08 11.74 -2.10
N SER A 207 -7.00 11.10 -1.64
CA SER A 207 -5.98 11.74 -0.82
C SER A 207 -5.19 12.79 -1.61
N GLU A 208 -4.90 13.91 -0.93
CA GLU A 208 -3.86 14.84 -1.36
C GLU A 208 -2.47 14.26 -1.08
N GLY A 209 -1.44 14.94 -1.55
CA GLY A 209 -0.05 14.52 -1.37
C GLY A 209 0.69 14.46 -2.68
N PRO A 210 2.01 14.19 -2.65
CA PRO A 210 2.77 14.15 -3.89
C PRO A 210 2.25 13.02 -4.79
N GLU A 211 2.62 13.07 -6.07
CA GLU A 211 2.45 11.92 -6.94
C GLU A 211 3.18 10.71 -6.33
N TYR A 212 2.67 9.51 -6.57
CA TYR A 212 3.24 8.28 -5.99
C TYR A 212 4.74 8.10 -6.32
N THR A 213 5.16 8.58 -7.49
CA THR A 213 6.55 8.55 -7.96
C THR A 213 7.47 9.50 -7.18
N ASP A 214 6.92 10.41 -6.39
CA ASP A 214 7.64 11.37 -5.53
C ASP A 214 7.39 11.10 -4.03
N LEU A 215 6.59 10.08 -3.70
CA LEU A 215 6.24 9.72 -2.33
C LEU A 215 7.48 9.27 -1.55
N GLY A 216 7.64 9.82 -0.34
CA GLY A 216 8.62 9.38 0.65
C GLY A 216 8.01 8.46 1.70
N PHE A 217 8.82 7.57 2.28
CA PHE A 217 8.44 6.64 3.34
C PHE A 217 7.94 7.39 4.57
N ASP A 218 8.58 8.51 4.93
CA ASP A 218 8.22 9.28 6.11
C ASP A 218 6.87 9.99 5.95
N THR A 219 6.54 10.39 4.71
CA THR A 219 5.25 10.99 4.37
C THR A 219 4.13 9.95 4.47
N GLU A 220 4.37 8.72 4.00
CA GLU A 220 3.39 7.64 4.13
C GLU A 220 3.25 7.17 5.60
N LEU A 221 4.35 7.09 6.35
CA LEU A 221 4.32 6.77 7.78
C LEU A 221 3.51 7.79 8.60
N ASP A 222 3.71 9.10 8.36
CA ASP A 222 2.94 10.12 9.06
C ASP A 222 1.43 9.99 8.74
N ALA A 223 1.07 9.72 7.48
CA ALA A 223 -0.33 9.51 7.11
C ALA A 223 -0.99 8.37 7.89
N TYR A 224 -0.31 7.23 8.04
CA TYR A 224 -0.82 6.13 8.88
C TYR A 224 -0.88 6.51 10.36
N LEU A 225 0.13 7.24 10.88
CA LEU A 225 0.15 7.68 12.28
C LEU A 225 -1.05 8.58 12.60
N GLN A 226 -1.34 9.57 11.75
CA GLN A 226 -2.48 10.47 11.95
C GLN A 226 -3.81 9.73 11.80
N ALA A 227 -3.90 8.79 10.87
CA ALA A 227 -5.11 8.00 10.67
C ALA A 227 -5.41 7.03 11.83
N VAL A 228 -4.39 6.43 12.45
CA VAL A 228 -4.58 5.64 13.69
C VAL A 228 -5.05 6.52 14.85
N ARG A 229 -4.52 7.75 14.97
CA ARG A 229 -5.01 8.72 15.96
C ARG A 229 -6.48 9.06 15.73
N LEU A 230 -6.87 9.36 14.48
CA LEU A 230 -8.28 9.58 14.13
C LEU A 230 -9.14 8.37 14.50
N THR A 231 -8.69 7.15 14.15
CA THR A 231 -9.40 5.89 14.43
C THR A 231 -9.76 5.77 15.92
N LYS A 232 -8.85 6.14 16.83
CA LYS A 232 -9.08 6.09 18.28
C LYS A 232 -10.14 7.09 18.78
N THR A 233 -10.56 8.05 17.95
CA THR A 233 -11.57 9.07 18.29
C THR A 233 -12.96 8.76 17.74
N LEU A 234 -13.09 7.73 16.91
CA LEU A 234 -14.37 7.38 16.27
C LEU A 234 -15.31 6.73 17.30
N GLY A 235 -16.55 7.21 17.37
CA GLY A 235 -17.50 6.79 18.41
C GLY A 235 -17.90 5.31 18.36
N PHE A 236 -17.80 4.68 17.19
CA PHE A 236 -18.09 3.27 16.99
C PHE A 236 -16.85 2.37 17.20
N VAL A 237 -15.68 2.91 17.54
CA VAL A 237 -14.43 2.16 17.72
C VAL A 237 -14.14 1.92 19.20
N ASP A 238 -13.87 0.67 19.58
CA ASP A 238 -13.25 0.39 20.87
C ASP A 238 -11.74 0.65 20.77
N SER A 239 -11.29 1.79 21.30
CA SER A 239 -9.88 2.21 21.22
C SER A 239 -8.91 1.28 21.95
N LYS A 240 -9.40 0.38 22.82
CA LYS A 240 -8.60 -0.65 23.49
C LYS A 240 -8.54 -1.96 22.71
N ARG A 241 -9.31 -2.10 21.63
CA ARG A 241 -9.41 -3.32 20.81
C ARG A 241 -9.12 -3.02 19.34
N ILE A 242 -8.07 -2.24 19.08
CA ILE A 242 -7.55 -1.98 17.74
C ILE A 242 -6.43 -2.99 17.42
N ALA A 243 -6.53 -3.67 16.29
CA ALA A 243 -5.44 -4.43 15.69
C ALA A 243 -4.97 -3.75 14.40
N ILE A 244 -3.65 -3.61 14.21
CA ILE A 244 -3.10 -3.25 12.91
C ILE A 244 -2.89 -4.53 12.10
N VAL A 245 -3.48 -4.62 10.91
CA VAL A 245 -3.18 -5.68 9.94
C VAL A 245 -2.35 -5.07 8.83
N GLY A 246 -1.07 -5.43 8.78
CA GLY A 246 -0.10 -4.88 7.85
C GLY A 246 0.43 -5.95 6.90
N HIS A 247 0.17 -5.80 5.60
CA HIS A 247 0.68 -6.73 4.58
C HIS A 247 1.91 -6.15 3.86
N SER A 248 2.96 -6.94 3.67
CA SER A 248 4.19 -6.53 2.96
C SER A 248 4.77 -5.26 3.59
N MET A 249 4.87 -4.16 2.84
CA MET A 249 5.28 -2.86 3.40
C MET A 249 4.40 -2.39 4.57
N GLY A 250 3.13 -2.80 4.64
CA GLY A 250 2.28 -2.52 5.78
C GLY A 250 2.75 -3.17 7.08
N GLY A 251 3.39 -4.34 7.01
CA GLY A 251 4.01 -4.98 8.16
C GLY A 251 5.30 -4.27 8.63
N VAL A 252 5.93 -3.49 7.76
CA VAL A 252 7.05 -2.59 8.11
C VAL A 252 6.54 -1.34 8.83
N PHE A 253 5.45 -0.76 8.34
CA PHE A 253 4.82 0.41 8.96
C PHE A 253 4.16 0.09 10.30
N ALA A 254 3.57 -1.09 10.46
CA ALA A 254 2.82 -1.47 11.67
C ALA A 254 3.57 -1.24 12.99
N PRO A 255 4.81 -1.76 13.21
CA PRO A 255 5.55 -1.50 14.44
C PRO A 255 6.01 -0.04 14.58
N LEU A 256 6.26 0.66 13.46
CA LEU A 256 6.64 2.09 13.48
C LEU A 256 5.48 2.99 13.92
N VAL A 257 4.25 2.63 13.54
CA VAL A 257 3.03 3.28 14.01
C VAL A 257 2.74 2.87 15.45
N ALA A 258 2.71 1.57 15.75
CA ALA A 258 2.33 1.06 17.08
C ALA A 258 3.30 1.46 18.20
N SER A 259 4.59 1.68 17.88
CA SER A 259 5.57 2.20 18.85
C SER A 259 5.35 3.65 19.25
N GLN A 260 4.51 4.40 18.54
CA GLN A 260 4.12 5.78 18.85
C GLN A 260 2.66 5.87 19.28
N GLU A 261 1.79 5.04 18.68
CA GLU A 261 0.37 4.94 18.96
C GLU A 261 0.03 3.50 19.36
N PRO A 262 0.07 3.18 20.67
CA PRO A 262 -0.18 1.82 21.13
C PRO A 262 -1.52 1.27 20.63
N VAL A 263 -1.51 -0.01 20.24
CA VAL A 263 -2.66 -0.80 19.79
C VAL A 263 -2.65 -2.15 20.51
N ALA A 264 -3.78 -2.87 20.49
CA ALA A 264 -3.89 -4.13 21.21
C ALA A 264 -3.17 -5.29 20.51
N ALA A 265 -3.13 -5.27 19.17
CA ALA A 265 -2.55 -6.35 18.39
C ALA A 265 -1.95 -5.89 17.05
N ILE A 266 -1.00 -6.64 16.50
CA ILE A 266 -0.43 -6.47 15.16
C ILE A 266 -0.39 -7.82 14.45
N ALA A 267 -1.06 -7.93 13.29
CA ALA A 267 -0.80 -9.00 12.33
C ALA A 267 0.14 -8.46 11.25
N ALA A 268 1.40 -8.89 11.28
CA ALA A 268 2.42 -8.56 10.30
C ALA A 268 2.52 -9.70 9.28
N CYS A 269 1.97 -9.46 8.09
CA CYS A 269 1.77 -10.48 7.09
C CYS A 269 2.72 -10.30 5.90
N ALA A 270 3.41 -11.36 5.48
CA ALA A 270 4.29 -11.38 4.31
C ALA A 270 5.27 -10.19 4.26
N THR A 271 5.92 -9.88 5.39
CA THR A 271 6.71 -8.66 5.59
C THR A 271 8.21 -8.93 5.82
N ILE A 272 8.96 -7.88 6.15
CA ILE A 272 10.39 -7.93 6.44
C ILE A 272 10.70 -7.35 7.81
N SER A 273 11.82 -7.78 8.37
CA SER A 273 12.31 -7.38 9.70
C SER A 273 13.78 -6.95 9.70
N LYS A 274 14.51 -7.28 8.62
CA LYS A 274 15.92 -6.96 8.40
C LYS A 274 16.12 -5.54 7.85
N THR A 275 17.39 -5.15 7.70
CA THR A 275 17.72 -3.92 6.96
C THR A 275 17.29 -4.04 5.49
N TRP A 276 17.06 -2.90 4.85
CA TRP A 276 16.69 -2.88 3.44
C TRP A 276 17.77 -3.52 2.55
N ASN A 277 19.05 -3.36 2.88
CA ASN A 277 20.15 -3.89 2.08
C ASN A 277 20.22 -5.43 2.18
N GLU A 278 20.05 -6.00 3.38
CA GLU A 278 19.96 -7.46 3.54
C GLU A 278 18.81 -8.04 2.73
N TYR A 279 17.63 -7.41 2.83
CA TYR A 279 16.47 -7.79 2.04
C TYR A 279 16.75 -7.76 0.53
N MET A 280 17.36 -6.67 0.03
CA MET A 280 17.69 -6.52 -1.39
C MET A 280 18.64 -7.61 -1.88
N LEU A 281 19.70 -7.90 -1.14
CA LEU A 281 20.69 -8.91 -1.53
C LEU A 281 20.10 -10.32 -1.49
N GLU A 282 19.41 -10.67 -0.40
CA GLU A 282 18.80 -11.99 -0.25
C GLU A 282 17.71 -12.22 -1.32
N ASN A 283 16.84 -11.23 -1.53
CA ASN A 283 15.77 -11.34 -2.50
C ASN A 283 16.29 -11.36 -3.93
N THR A 284 17.34 -10.59 -4.26
CA THR A 284 17.99 -10.66 -5.57
C THR A 284 18.52 -12.07 -5.84
N ARG A 285 19.27 -12.68 -4.90
CA ARG A 285 19.78 -14.03 -5.08
C ARG A 285 18.65 -15.03 -5.32
N ARG A 286 17.63 -15.01 -4.46
CA ARG A 286 16.49 -15.92 -4.54
C ARG A 286 15.75 -15.77 -5.87
N GLN A 287 15.38 -14.55 -6.25
CA GLN A 287 14.57 -14.31 -7.44
C GLN A 287 15.33 -14.56 -8.74
N SER A 288 16.62 -14.21 -8.82
CA SER A 288 17.43 -14.48 -10.01
C SER A 288 17.62 -15.98 -10.22
N LEU A 289 17.90 -16.76 -9.15
CA LEU A 289 18.00 -18.22 -9.24
C LEU A 289 16.65 -18.86 -9.62
N LEU A 290 15.54 -18.43 -9.02
CA LEU A 290 14.21 -18.89 -9.39
C LEU A 290 13.85 -18.54 -10.85
N GLY A 291 14.35 -17.42 -11.35
CA GLY A 291 14.23 -17.00 -12.75
C GLY A 291 15.14 -17.77 -13.72
N GLY A 292 15.96 -18.70 -13.24
CA GLY A 292 16.83 -19.55 -14.06
C GLY A 292 18.22 -18.99 -14.35
N ALA A 293 18.65 -17.93 -13.65
CA ALA A 293 20.04 -17.45 -13.76
C ALA A 293 21.02 -18.49 -13.18
N SER A 294 22.22 -18.58 -13.78
CA SER A 294 23.27 -19.46 -13.28
C SER A 294 23.89 -18.90 -11.98
N PRO A 295 24.35 -19.75 -11.04
CA PRO A 295 24.90 -19.28 -9.77
C PRO A 295 26.05 -18.28 -9.90
N ASP A 296 26.93 -18.44 -10.89
CA ASP A 296 28.05 -17.54 -11.16
C ASP A 296 27.59 -16.15 -11.64
N ALA A 297 26.54 -16.09 -12.47
CA ALA A 297 25.94 -14.83 -12.88
C ALA A 297 25.25 -14.11 -11.71
N VAL A 298 24.59 -14.88 -10.83
CA VAL A 298 23.95 -14.32 -9.64
C VAL A 298 24.97 -13.76 -8.65
N ASP A 299 26.11 -14.43 -8.46
CA ASP A 299 27.19 -13.91 -7.61
C ASP A 299 27.70 -12.55 -8.11
N GLN A 300 27.91 -12.42 -9.42
CA GLN A 300 28.29 -11.14 -10.04
C GLN A 300 27.20 -10.07 -9.86
N GLU A 301 25.93 -10.43 -10.03
CA GLU A 301 24.80 -9.53 -9.80
C GLU A 301 24.74 -9.03 -8.35
N LEU A 302 25.06 -9.87 -7.35
CA LEU A 302 25.04 -9.43 -5.95
C LEU A 302 26.16 -8.45 -5.61
N VAL A 303 27.33 -8.55 -6.26
CA VAL A 303 28.39 -7.54 -6.12
C VAL A 303 27.89 -6.19 -6.61
N GLU A 304 27.23 -6.16 -7.77
CA GLU A 304 26.64 -4.94 -8.34
C GLU A 304 25.51 -4.40 -7.44
N MET A 305 24.62 -5.28 -6.97
CA MET A 305 23.51 -4.90 -6.12
C MET A 305 23.94 -4.40 -4.75
N SER A 306 25.03 -4.94 -4.19
CA SER A 306 25.61 -4.44 -2.93
C SER A 306 26.10 -3.00 -3.10
N ALA A 307 26.87 -2.73 -4.16
CA ALA A 307 27.33 -1.37 -4.47
C ALA A 307 26.18 -0.41 -4.76
N ILE A 308 25.13 -0.87 -5.47
CA ILE A 308 23.93 -0.07 -5.71
C ILE A 308 23.21 0.23 -4.41
N CYS A 309 23.04 -0.74 -3.50
CA CYS A 309 22.39 -0.50 -2.23
C CYS A 309 23.11 0.60 -1.44
N ASP A 310 24.44 0.57 -1.44
CA ASP A 310 25.23 1.58 -0.74
C ASP A 310 25.08 2.97 -1.39
N HIS A 311 25.41 3.09 -2.67
CA HIS A 311 25.39 4.38 -3.36
C HIS A 311 23.98 4.99 -3.47
N LEU A 312 22.98 4.17 -3.80
CA LEU A 312 21.63 4.66 -4.07
C LEU A 312 20.82 4.86 -2.79
N PHE A 313 20.84 3.91 -1.86
CA PHE A 313 19.97 3.94 -0.69
C PHE A 313 20.64 4.54 0.54
N ASN A 314 21.90 4.20 0.82
CA ASN A 314 22.61 4.70 2.00
C ASN A 314 23.21 6.10 1.76
N GLU A 315 24.01 6.27 0.72
CA GLU A 315 24.65 7.54 0.34
C GLU A 315 23.69 8.51 -0.36
N GLN A 316 22.53 8.00 -0.82
CA GLN A 316 21.47 8.75 -1.47
C GLN A 316 21.90 9.46 -2.77
N MET A 317 22.89 8.91 -3.48
CA MET A 317 23.29 9.41 -4.79
C MET A 317 22.14 9.29 -5.79
N LYS A 318 22.08 10.23 -6.75
CA LYS A 318 21.11 10.15 -7.85
C LYS A 318 21.54 9.04 -8.83
N PRO A 319 20.60 8.31 -9.46
CA PRO A 319 20.95 7.28 -10.43
C PRO A 319 21.88 7.75 -11.55
N ALA A 320 21.67 8.96 -12.07
CA ALA A 320 22.52 9.54 -13.11
C ALA A 320 23.98 9.76 -12.64
N ASP A 321 24.17 10.17 -11.39
CA ASP A 321 25.49 10.40 -10.81
C ASP A 321 26.20 9.07 -10.53
N ILE A 322 25.47 8.04 -10.09
CA ILE A 322 25.99 6.67 -9.93
C ILE A 322 26.43 6.13 -11.29
N ALA A 323 25.59 6.22 -12.32
CA ALA A 323 25.92 5.73 -13.66
C ALA A 323 27.12 6.45 -14.28
N LYS A 324 27.32 7.74 -13.95
CA LYS A 324 28.49 8.52 -14.38
C LYS A 324 29.77 8.13 -13.63
N LYS A 325 29.69 7.99 -12.30
CA LYS A 325 30.84 7.70 -11.44
C LYS A 325 31.27 6.23 -11.50
N TYR A 326 30.30 5.33 -11.68
CA TYR A 326 30.47 3.88 -11.71
C TYR A 326 29.84 3.28 -12.98
N PRO A 327 30.47 3.43 -14.16
CA PRO A 327 29.91 2.97 -15.43
C PRO A 327 29.57 1.48 -15.47
N ALA A 328 30.27 0.65 -14.70
CA ALA A 328 30.00 -0.79 -14.58
C ALA A 328 28.60 -1.10 -13.99
N LEU A 329 28.07 -0.22 -13.11
CA LEU A 329 26.75 -0.41 -12.50
C LEU A 329 25.60 0.04 -13.39
N LYS A 330 25.88 0.71 -14.51
CA LYS A 330 24.87 1.38 -15.34
C LYS A 330 23.77 0.43 -15.84
N ASN A 331 24.15 -0.76 -16.33
CA ASN A 331 23.19 -1.71 -16.87
C ASN A 331 22.25 -2.24 -15.78
N ARG A 332 22.82 -2.63 -14.63
CA ARG A 332 22.03 -3.07 -13.48
C ARG A 332 21.11 -1.98 -12.96
N LEU A 333 21.63 -0.77 -12.78
CA LEU A 333 20.88 0.37 -12.30
C LEU A 333 19.70 0.70 -13.24
N ASN A 334 19.93 0.69 -14.55
CA ASN A 334 18.86 0.87 -15.54
C ASN A 334 17.83 -0.27 -15.51
N GLY A 335 18.25 -1.49 -15.18
CA GLY A 335 17.35 -2.64 -15.05
C GLY A 335 16.38 -2.51 -13.87
N ILE A 336 16.85 -1.97 -12.74
CA ILE A 336 16.01 -1.81 -11.53
C ILE A 336 15.29 -0.46 -11.45
N ILE A 337 15.81 0.57 -12.12
CA ILE A 337 15.30 1.95 -12.10
C ILE A 337 15.33 2.50 -13.55
N PRO A 338 14.49 1.95 -14.44
CA PRO A 338 14.53 2.30 -15.86
C PRO A 338 14.15 3.76 -16.15
N ASP A 339 13.38 4.39 -15.27
CA ASP A 339 12.95 5.78 -15.39
C ASP A 339 13.87 6.79 -14.66
N GLY A 340 14.91 6.30 -13.98
CA GLY A 340 15.82 7.10 -13.15
C GLY A 340 15.18 7.72 -11.90
N LYS A 341 13.93 7.37 -11.55
CA LYS A 341 13.13 8.04 -10.51
C LYS A 341 12.47 7.09 -9.52
N THR A 342 12.06 5.90 -9.96
CA THR A 342 11.27 4.97 -9.14
C THR A 342 11.94 3.61 -9.00
N TYR A 343 11.75 3.00 -7.84
CA TYR A 343 12.04 1.59 -7.60
C TYR A 343 10.72 0.94 -7.17
N SER A 344 10.34 -0.20 -7.76
CA SER A 344 9.02 -0.81 -7.50
C SER A 344 7.83 0.15 -7.66
N GLY A 345 7.94 1.11 -8.58
CA GLY A 345 6.89 2.08 -8.93
C GLY A 345 6.70 3.26 -7.98
N VAL A 346 7.37 3.30 -6.82
CA VAL A 346 7.37 4.45 -5.89
C VAL A 346 8.70 5.21 -5.99
N GLY A 347 8.72 6.48 -5.58
CA GLY A 347 9.94 7.29 -5.62
C GLY A 347 11.11 6.67 -4.85
N ILE A 348 12.32 6.75 -5.40
CA ILE A 348 13.54 6.21 -4.77
C ILE A 348 13.74 6.73 -3.34
N ARG A 349 13.30 7.98 -3.07
CA ARG A 349 13.35 8.60 -1.74
C ARG A 349 12.67 7.74 -0.67
N PHE A 350 11.62 7.00 -1.03
CA PHE A 350 10.96 6.03 -0.16
C PHE A 350 11.96 5.04 0.43
N PHE A 351 12.75 4.37 -0.42
CA PHE A 351 13.71 3.36 0.02
C PHE A 351 14.95 3.97 0.66
N GLN A 352 15.37 5.16 0.24
CA GLN A 352 16.43 5.91 0.91
C GLN A 352 16.09 6.26 2.36
N GLN A 353 14.81 6.51 2.66
CA GLN A 353 14.32 6.73 4.02
C GLN A 353 14.14 5.40 4.77
N LEU A 354 13.61 4.36 4.11
CA LEU A 354 13.47 3.02 4.69
C LEU A 354 14.83 2.41 5.07
N ALA A 355 15.86 2.56 4.24
CA ALA A 355 17.20 2.03 4.50
C ALA A 355 17.84 2.56 5.79
N LYS A 356 17.38 3.73 6.28
CA LYS A 356 17.81 4.32 7.57
C LYS A 356 17.04 3.77 8.77
N ARG A 357 16.03 2.92 8.58
CA ARG A 357 15.18 2.41 9.66
C ARG A 357 15.80 1.18 10.30
N ASN A 358 15.85 1.19 11.63
CA ASN A 358 16.12 0.01 12.44
C ASN A 358 14.77 -0.64 12.80
N LEU A 359 14.33 -1.60 11.99
CA LEU A 359 13.04 -2.27 12.16
C LEU A 359 12.96 -3.08 13.47
N PRO A 360 13.98 -3.85 13.89
CA PRO A 360 13.96 -4.53 15.18
C PRO A 360 13.80 -3.56 16.36
N ALA A 361 14.44 -2.39 16.30
CA ALA A 361 14.26 -1.37 17.33
C ALA A 361 12.84 -0.79 17.40
N ALA A 362 12.09 -0.80 16.29
CA ALA A 362 10.67 -0.42 16.29
C ALA A 362 9.83 -1.50 16.98
N TRP A 363 10.05 -2.77 16.62
CA TRP A 363 9.37 -3.91 17.25
C TRP A 363 9.61 -3.99 18.76
N LEU A 364 10.84 -3.78 19.23
CA LEU A 364 11.16 -3.81 20.66
C LEU A 364 10.45 -2.72 21.49
N LYS A 365 9.87 -1.70 20.84
CA LYS A 365 9.03 -0.68 21.50
C LYS A 365 7.54 -1.02 21.53
N VAL A 366 7.13 -2.12 20.89
CA VAL A 366 5.73 -2.56 20.83
C VAL A 366 5.42 -3.46 22.02
N ASP A 367 4.25 -3.27 22.62
CA ASP A 367 3.71 -4.12 23.71
C ASP A 367 2.43 -4.89 23.29
N ALA A 368 2.03 -4.77 22.03
CA ALA A 368 0.87 -5.44 21.45
C ALA A 368 1.08 -6.96 21.29
N LYS A 369 -0.02 -7.72 21.23
CA LYS A 369 0.03 -9.12 20.74
C LYS A 369 0.44 -9.15 19.27
N VAL A 370 1.28 -10.09 18.85
CA VAL A 370 1.81 -10.13 17.48
C VAL A 370 1.56 -11.49 16.81
N ALA A 371 1.03 -11.46 15.59
CA ALA A 371 1.13 -12.59 14.66
C ALA A 371 2.06 -12.20 13.51
N ALA A 372 3.09 -13.00 13.29
CA ALA A 372 3.94 -12.92 12.10
C ALA A 372 3.49 -14.00 11.12
N ILE A 373 2.72 -13.60 10.09
CA ILE A 373 2.02 -14.52 9.19
C ILE A 373 2.76 -14.59 7.85
N TRP A 374 3.18 -15.79 7.43
CA TRP A 374 3.95 -15.98 6.19
C TRP A 374 3.30 -17.03 5.28
N GLY A 375 3.28 -16.77 3.97
CA GLY A 375 2.81 -17.74 2.97
C GLY A 375 3.90 -18.75 2.62
N GLU A 376 3.57 -20.04 2.63
CA GLU A 376 4.51 -21.14 2.39
C GLU A 376 5.35 -21.01 1.12
N ASN A 377 4.79 -20.40 0.09
CA ASN A 377 5.35 -20.22 -1.24
C ASN A 377 5.61 -18.74 -1.57
N ASP A 378 5.77 -17.90 -0.55
CA ASP A 378 6.18 -16.51 -0.71
C ASP A 378 7.65 -16.42 -1.17
N PHE A 379 7.83 -16.02 -2.43
CA PHE A 379 9.14 -15.81 -3.05
C PHE A 379 9.67 -14.36 -2.91
N ILE A 380 8.91 -13.46 -2.29
CA ILE A 380 9.22 -12.04 -2.12
C ILE A 380 9.74 -11.76 -0.71
N SER A 381 9.14 -12.34 0.32
CA SER A 381 9.59 -12.24 1.71
C SER A 381 10.02 -13.61 2.27
N THR A 382 10.80 -13.62 3.35
CA THR A 382 11.37 -14.87 3.87
C THR A 382 10.61 -15.35 5.11
N ARG A 383 10.55 -16.67 5.27
CA ARG A 383 10.11 -17.30 6.50
C ARG A 383 10.89 -16.78 7.71
N TYR A 384 12.20 -16.63 7.56
CA TYR A 384 13.09 -16.17 8.63
C TYR A 384 12.65 -14.83 9.21
N ASP A 385 12.25 -13.85 8.38
CA ASP A 385 11.81 -12.54 8.87
C ASP A 385 10.63 -12.66 9.86
N HIS A 386 9.73 -13.61 9.62
CA HIS A 386 8.53 -13.79 10.43
C HIS A 386 8.83 -14.58 11.72
N GLU A 387 9.63 -15.64 11.62
CA GLU A 387 10.14 -16.35 12.80
C GLU A 387 10.97 -15.41 13.69
N PHE A 388 11.81 -14.57 13.09
CA PHE A 388 12.62 -13.59 13.83
C PHE A 388 11.76 -12.53 14.55
N ILE A 389 10.69 -12.04 13.93
CA ILE A 389 9.73 -11.15 14.61
C ILE A 389 9.13 -11.85 15.83
N ALA A 390 8.60 -13.08 15.66
CA ALA A 390 7.98 -13.82 16.76
C ALA A 390 8.96 -14.11 17.89
N ASP A 391 10.18 -14.56 17.57
CA ASP A 391 11.24 -14.84 18.54
C ASP A 391 11.69 -13.60 19.30
N MET A 392 11.89 -12.49 18.59
CA MET A 392 12.30 -11.22 19.20
C MET A 392 11.25 -10.73 20.20
N MET A 393 9.98 -10.76 19.81
CA MET A 393 8.88 -10.32 20.67
C MET A 393 8.70 -11.25 21.86
N ASN A 394 8.80 -12.58 21.68
CA ASN A 394 8.72 -13.53 22.79
C ASN A 394 9.91 -13.47 23.75
N LYS A 395 11.10 -13.08 23.29
CA LYS A 395 12.24 -12.80 24.19
C LYS A 395 11.98 -11.58 25.07
N LYS A 396 11.29 -10.56 24.54
CA LYS A 396 10.89 -9.37 25.30
C LYS A 396 9.75 -9.70 26.27
N HIS A 397 8.70 -10.34 25.77
CA HIS A 397 7.51 -10.73 26.53
C HIS A 397 7.05 -12.14 26.12
N PRO A 398 7.34 -13.19 26.92
CA PRO A 398 6.97 -14.56 26.57
C PRO A 398 5.47 -14.73 26.32
N GLY A 399 5.11 -15.37 25.20
CA GLY A 399 3.71 -15.60 24.80
C GLY A 399 3.01 -14.40 24.15
N SER A 400 3.74 -13.30 23.89
CA SER A 400 3.20 -12.11 23.21
C SER A 400 3.13 -12.24 21.70
N ALA A 401 3.85 -13.20 21.10
CA ALA A 401 3.91 -13.35 19.65
C ALA A 401 3.83 -14.79 19.17
N GLU A 402 3.33 -14.98 17.96
CA GLU A 402 3.34 -16.28 17.27
C GLU A 402 3.72 -16.14 15.79
N PHE A 403 4.47 -17.13 15.29
CA PHE A 403 4.68 -17.33 13.86
C PHE A 403 3.57 -18.22 13.32
N ILE A 404 2.97 -17.84 12.19
CA ILE A 404 1.89 -18.60 11.55
C ILE A 404 2.18 -18.80 10.07
N LEU A 405 2.19 -20.06 9.64
CA LEU A 405 2.33 -20.46 8.24
C LEU A 405 0.94 -20.51 7.57
N VAL A 406 0.83 -19.92 6.38
CA VAL A 406 -0.32 -20.11 5.48
C VAL A 406 0.06 -21.13 4.41
N PRO A 407 -0.44 -22.38 4.48
CA PRO A 407 -0.06 -23.43 3.53
C PRO A 407 -0.57 -23.12 2.12
N HIS A 408 0.19 -23.54 1.11
CA HIS A 408 -0.10 -23.36 -0.32
C HIS A 408 -0.38 -21.90 -0.71
N SER A 409 0.34 -20.95 -0.11
CA SER A 409 0.08 -19.52 -0.28
C SER A 409 1.32 -18.76 -0.70
N ASP A 410 1.19 -17.86 -1.67
CA ASP A 410 2.25 -16.92 -2.00
C ASP A 410 2.18 -15.61 -1.19
N HIS A 411 3.05 -14.64 -1.56
CA HIS A 411 3.12 -13.31 -0.98
C HIS A 411 1.77 -12.57 -1.01
N GLY A 412 0.97 -12.76 -2.07
CA GLY A 412 -0.32 -12.08 -2.26
C GLY A 412 -1.53 -12.85 -1.72
N PHE A 413 -1.29 -13.97 -1.04
CA PHE A 413 -2.29 -14.94 -0.59
C PHE A 413 -3.07 -15.61 -1.73
N PHE A 414 -2.40 -15.94 -2.83
CA PHE A 414 -2.94 -16.79 -3.89
C PHE A 414 -2.48 -18.24 -3.72
N ASN A 415 -3.30 -19.18 -4.20
CA ASN A 415 -2.98 -20.61 -4.18
C ASN A 415 -1.80 -20.90 -5.09
N THR A 416 -0.74 -21.45 -4.50
CA THR A 416 0.49 -21.83 -5.19
C THR A 416 1.06 -23.10 -4.60
N ASP A 417 1.81 -23.84 -5.41
CA ASP A 417 2.36 -25.16 -5.04
C ASP A 417 3.86 -25.11 -4.72
N SER A 418 4.56 -24.06 -5.14
CA SER A 418 6.00 -23.85 -4.89
C SER A 418 6.40 -22.38 -5.11
N PHE A 419 7.63 -22.01 -4.73
CA PHE A 419 8.20 -20.70 -5.09
C PHE A 419 8.25 -20.46 -6.61
N ALA A 420 8.56 -21.49 -7.40
CA ALA A 420 8.63 -21.39 -8.86
C ALA A 420 7.23 -21.15 -9.46
N ASP A 421 6.23 -21.88 -8.99
CA ASP A 421 4.83 -21.68 -9.37
C ASP A 421 4.33 -20.27 -8.98
N SER A 422 4.71 -19.80 -7.79
CA SER A 422 4.40 -18.43 -7.37
C SER A 422 5.02 -17.38 -8.28
N LEU A 423 6.33 -17.46 -8.58
CA LEU A 423 7.00 -16.54 -9.49
C LEU A 423 6.33 -16.55 -10.88
N GLN A 424 5.95 -17.73 -11.38
CA GLN A 424 5.32 -17.87 -12.70
C GLN A 424 3.92 -17.23 -12.75
N LYS A 425 3.14 -17.34 -11.67
CA LYS A 425 1.77 -16.79 -11.57
C LYS A 425 1.75 -15.32 -11.14
N TRP A 426 2.84 -14.80 -10.57
CA TRP A 426 2.90 -13.45 -10.02
C TRP A 426 2.45 -12.39 -11.03
N GLY A 427 1.43 -11.60 -10.66
CA GLY A 427 0.86 -10.55 -11.51
C GLY A 427 0.03 -11.04 -12.71
N ARG A 428 -0.20 -12.35 -12.88
CA ARG A 428 -0.96 -12.95 -13.99
C ARG A 428 -2.36 -13.44 -13.59
N GLY A 429 -2.77 -13.14 -12.35
CA GLY A 429 -3.99 -13.64 -11.75
C GLY A 429 -3.83 -15.05 -11.18
N GLY A 430 -4.74 -15.42 -10.29
CA GLY A 430 -4.71 -16.70 -9.60
C GLY A 430 -5.94 -16.88 -8.72
N LYS A 431 -6.19 -18.12 -8.28
CA LYS A 431 -7.25 -18.40 -7.31
C LYS A 431 -6.77 -17.94 -5.94
N PHE A 432 -7.46 -16.97 -5.33
CA PHE A 432 -7.20 -16.53 -3.96
C PHE A 432 -7.23 -17.71 -2.97
N ASN A 433 -6.31 -17.75 -2.02
CA ASN A 433 -6.23 -18.76 -0.98
C ASN A 433 -7.05 -18.31 0.24
N PRO A 434 -8.22 -18.93 0.52
CA PRO A 434 -9.08 -18.49 1.62
C PRO A 434 -8.51 -18.79 3.02
N ASN A 435 -7.44 -19.59 3.14
CA ASN A 435 -6.85 -19.96 4.43
C ASN A 435 -6.43 -18.73 5.25
N ILE A 436 -5.96 -17.67 4.59
CA ILE A 436 -5.60 -16.43 5.28
C ILE A 436 -6.79 -15.80 6.02
N ILE A 437 -8.01 -15.90 5.48
CA ILE A 437 -9.21 -15.33 6.12
C ILE A 437 -9.46 -16.05 7.45
N GLN A 438 -9.44 -17.38 7.42
CA GLN A 438 -9.67 -18.20 8.61
C GLN A 438 -8.57 -17.98 9.65
N ILE A 439 -7.30 -18.06 9.23
CA ILE A 439 -6.13 -17.88 10.11
C ILE A 439 -6.16 -16.50 10.78
N LEU A 440 -6.35 -15.45 9.99
CA LEU A 440 -6.38 -14.08 10.51
C LEU A 440 -7.61 -13.86 11.40
N GLY A 441 -8.79 -14.34 11.00
CA GLY A 441 -10.02 -14.22 11.78
C GLY A 441 -9.92 -14.92 13.15
N ASP A 442 -9.43 -16.15 13.19
CA ASP A 442 -9.23 -16.90 14.43
C ASP A 442 -8.23 -16.20 15.36
N TRP A 443 -7.17 -15.66 14.79
CA TRP A 443 -6.16 -14.92 15.54
C TRP A 443 -6.70 -13.59 16.09
N LEU A 444 -7.43 -12.82 15.28
CA LEU A 444 -8.07 -11.57 15.70
C LEU A 444 -9.05 -11.82 16.85
N LYS A 445 -9.87 -12.87 16.76
CA LYS A 445 -10.83 -13.24 17.81
C LYS A 445 -10.14 -13.53 19.15
N LYS A 446 -8.98 -14.20 19.15
CA LYS A 446 -8.16 -14.43 20.36
C LYS A 446 -7.47 -13.16 20.87
N SER A 447 -7.20 -12.22 19.98
CA SER A 447 -6.36 -11.06 20.27
C SER A 447 -7.16 -9.84 20.74
N ILE A 448 -8.25 -9.52 20.04
CA ILE A 448 -9.08 -8.34 20.27
C ILE A 448 -10.58 -8.67 20.48
N GLY A 449 -10.95 -9.95 20.52
CA GLY A 449 -12.34 -10.40 20.70
C GLY A 449 -13.21 -10.17 19.47
N PRO A 450 -14.44 -10.73 19.46
CA PRO A 450 -15.45 -10.42 18.46
C PRO A 450 -16.08 -9.03 18.67
#